data_AF-A0A7Z9LX63-F1
#
_entry.id   AF-A0A7Z9LX63-F1
#
_cell.length_a   1.000
_cell.length_b   1.000
_cell.length_c   1.000
_cell.angle_alpha   90.00
_cell.angle_beta   90.00
_cell.angle_gamma   90.00
#
_symmetry.space_group_name_H-M   'P 1'
#
loop_
_entity.id
_entity.type
_entity.pdbx_description
1 polymer ?
#
loop_
_entity_poly.entity_id
_entity_poly.type
_entity_poly.pdbx_seq_one_letter_code
_entity_poly.pdbx_strand_id
1 'polypeptide(L)'
;MSTFTANCKECGVEMVFPSSKQGAAVNCPLCKTLQTVGRGADVAWFFGAVFGCYGTLMVGFGIGLGFGLINGIVPLSITMAVLLVVSTIVLGLVLVCS
;
A
#
# COMPACT_ATOMS: atom_id res chain seq x y z
N MET A 1 -17.54 -0.86 21.09
CA MET A 1 -16.07 -0.78 20.87
C MET A 1 -15.65 -2.09 20.23
N SER A 2 -15.07 -2.07 19.04
CA SER A 2 -14.62 -3.28 18.34
C SER A 2 -13.31 -3.78 18.95
N THR A 3 -13.30 -5.02 19.43
CA THR A 3 -12.09 -5.73 19.88
C THR A 3 -11.67 -6.71 18.79
N PHE A 4 -10.37 -7.01 18.71
CA PHE A 4 -9.85 -8.03 17.82
C PHE A 4 -8.94 -8.98 18.60
N THR A 5 -9.01 -10.27 18.28
CA THR A 5 -8.17 -11.30 18.89
C THR A 5 -6.94 -11.56 18.04
N ALA A 6 -5.79 -11.66 18.69
CA ALA A 6 -4.54 -12.04 18.06
C ALA A 6 -3.77 -13.03 18.94
N ASN A 7 -3.20 -14.05 18.32
CA ASN A 7 -2.40 -15.06 19.01
C ASN A 7 -0.93 -14.64 19.14
N CYS A 8 -0.36 -14.91 20.29
CA CYS A 8 1.07 -14.89 20.55
C CYS A 8 1.82 -15.84 19.60
N LYS A 9 2.78 -15.36 18.81
CA LYS A 9 3.57 -16.24 17.94
C LYS A 9 4.43 -17.27 18.69
N GLU A 10 4.89 -16.94 19.90
CA GLU A 10 5.75 -17.84 20.68
C GLU A 10 4.98 -18.76 21.62
N CYS A 11 3.91 -18.25 22.20
CA CYS A 11 3.22 -18.90 23.31
C CYS A 11 1.81 -19.37 22.96
N GLY A 12 1.30 -19.04 21.76
CA GLY A 12 -0.01 -19.48 21.27
C GLY A 12 -1.22 -18.90 22.01
N VAL A 13 -1.00 -18.08 23.03
CA VAL A 13 -2.08 -17.49 23.84
C VAL A 13 -2.85 -16.47 23.03
N GLU A 14 -4.18 -16.58 23.09
CA GLU A 14 -5.11 -15.65 22.48
C GLU A 14 -5.26 -14.38 23.33
N MET A 15 -4.97 -13.23 22.73
CA MET A 15 -5.05 -11.92 23.37
C MET A 15 -6.12 -11.07 22.69
N VAL A 16 -6.99 -10.48 23.50
CA VAL A 16 -8.01 -9.54 23.05
C VAL A 16 -7.45 -8.13 23.13
N PHE A 17 -7.34 -7.45 21.99
CA PHE A 17 -6.87 -6.08 21.92
C PHE A 17 -8.00 -5.12 21.51
N PRO A 18 -8.02 -3.89 22.04
CA PRO A 18 -8.89 -2.84 21.51
C PRO A 18 -8.38 -2.43 20.12
N SER A 19 -9.30 -2.23 19.17
CA SER A 19 -8.98 -1.86 17.78
C SER A 19 -8.03 -0.65 17.63
N SER A 20 -7.97 0.27 18.61
CA SER A 20 -6.97 1.34 18.66
C SER A 20 -5.51 0.90 18.77
N LYS A 21 -5.23 -0.36 19.09
CA LYS A 21 -3.87 -0.93 19.18
C LYS A 21 -3.47 -1.75 17.94
N GLN A 22 -4.31 -1.76 16.90
CA GLN A 22 -3.98 -2.38 15.62
C GLN A 22 -2.76 -1.70 14.99
N GLY A 23 -1.73 -2.48 14.63
CA GLY A 23 -0.46 -1.97 14.10
C GLY A 23 0.58 -1.57 15.16
N ALA A 24 0.23 -1.59 16.46
CA ALA A 24 1.17 -1.29 17.53
C ALA A 24 2.01 -2.53 17.91
N ALA A 25 3.24 -2.28 18.37
CA ALA A 25 4.02 -3.27 19.10
C ALA A 25 3.42 -3.46 20.50
N VAL A 26 3.02 -4.69 20.81
CA VAL A 26 2.47 -5.06 22.11
C VAL A 26 3.29 -6.20 22.71
N ASN A 27 3.57 -6.09 24.01
CA ASN A 27 4.16 -7.20 24.74
C ASN A 27 3.08 -8.23 25.08
N CYS A 28 3.39 -9.49 24.84
CA CYS A 28 2.57 -10.58 25.34
C CYS A 28 2.62 -10.59 26.89
N PRO A 29 1.47 -10.68 27.60
CA PRO A 29 1.47 -10.70 29.06
C PRO A 29 2.10 -11.96 29.65
N LEU A 30 2.19 -13.06 28.88
CA LEU A 30 2.75 -14.34 29.34
C LEU A 30 4.24 -14.49 29.02
N CYS A 31 4.63 -14.41 27.75
CA CYS A 31 6.03 -14.60 27.36
C CYS A 31 6.85 -13.30 27.35
N LYS A 32 6.22 -12.13 27.57
CA LYS A 32 6.83 -10.78 27.46
C LYS A 32 7.46 -10.47 26.10
N THR A 33 7.26 -11.33 25.13
CA THR A 33 7.78 -11.15 23.77
C THR A 33 7.03 -10.02 23.09
N LEU A 34 7.81 -9.13 22.49
CA LEU A 34 7.34 -7.95 21.79
C LEU A 34 6.93 -8.38 20.39
N GLN A 35 5.64 -8.26 20.08
CA GLN A 35 5.09 -8.63 18.78
C GLN A 35 4.27 -7.49 18.20
N THR A 36 4.39 -7.28 16.90
CA THR A 36 3.57 -6.32 16.15
C THR A 36 2.26 -7.00 15.77
N VAL A 37 1.14 -6.43 16.22
CA VAL A 37 -0.18 -6.96 15.81
C VAL A 37 -0.50 -6.41 14.42
N GLY A 38 -0.27 -7.22 13.39
CA GLY A 38 -0.46 -6.83 12.01
C GLY A 38 -1.92 -6.50 11.70
N ARG A 39 -2.17 -5.40 10.99
CA ARG A 39 -3.45 -5.15 10.30
C ARG A 39 -3.56 -6.10 9.11
N GLY A 40 -3.94 -7.34 9.38
CA GLY A 40 -3.83 -8.46 8.43
C GLY A 40 -4.80 -8.43 7.23
N ALA A 41 -5.81 -7.55 7.21
CA ALA A 41 -6.78 -7.48 6.12
C ALA A 41 -6.85 -6.11 5.45
N ASP A 42 -6.80 -5.03 6.24
CA ASP A 42 -6.93 -3.65 5.72
C ASP A 42 -5.77 -3.23 4.81
N VAL A 43 -4.59 -3.78 5.05
CA VAL A 43 -3.38 -3.36 4.33
C VAL A 43 -3.31 -4.04 2.96
N ALA A 44 -3.79 -5.29 2.85
CA ALA A 44 -3.76 -6.05 1.61
C ALA A 44 -4.71 -5.47 0.54
N TRP A 45 -5.94 -5.07 0.91
CA TRP A 45 -6.87 -4.46 -0.05
C TRP A 45 -6.40 -3.08 -0.50
N PHE A 46 -5.79 -2.31 0.41
CA PHE A 46 -5.24 -0.99 0.09
C PHE A 46 -4.11 -1.12 -0.94
N PHE A 47 -3.11 -1.98 -0.70
CA PHE A 47 -2.05 -2.20 -1.68
C PHE A 47 -2.60 -2.78 -2.99
N GLY A 48 -3.55 -3.71 -2.95
CA GLY A 48 -4.21 -4.24 -4.15
C GLY A 48 -4.89 -3.16 -4.99
N ALA A 49 -5.65 -2.26 -4.36
CA ALA A 49 -6.32 -1.15 -5.05
C ALA A 49 -5.30 -0.14 -5.62
N VAL A 50 -4.27 0.21 -4.85
CA VAL A 50 -3.24 1.17 -5.27
C VAL A 50 -2.43 0.64 -6.45
N PHE A 51 -1.93 -0.59 -6.39
CA PHE A 51 -1.19 -1.20 -7.50
C PHE A 51 -2.08 -1.44 -8.72
N GLY A 52 -3.36 -1.82 -8.50
CA GLY A 52 -4.33 -1.98 -9.59
C GLY A 52 -4.57 -0.67 -10.35
N CYS A 53 -4.89 0.41 -9.64
CA CYS A 53 -5.09 1.73 -10.24
C CYS A 53 -3.83 2.24 -10.93
N TYR A 54 -2.66 2.06 -10.30
CA TYR A 54 -1.38 2.45 -10.88
C TYR A 54 -1.10 1.71 -12.20
N GLY A 55 -1.38 0.41 -12.26
CA GLY A 55 -1.26 -0.38 -13.48
C GLY A 55 -2.14 0.15 -14.62
N THR A 56 -3.40 0.50 -14.35
CA THR A 56 -4.30 1.07 -15.37
C THR A 56 -3.81 2.44 -15.87
N LEU A 57 -3.31 3.30 -14.98
CA LEU A 57 -2.76 4.61 -15.34
C LEU A 57 -1.50 4.49 -16.19
N MET A 58 -0.59 3.57 -15.84
CA MET A 58 0.63 3.30 -16.61
C MET A 58 0.32 2.88 -18.04
N VAL A 59 -0.68 2.03 -18.24
CA VAL A 59 -1.12 1.61 -19.58
C VAL A 59 -1.67 2.80 -20.37
N GLY A 60 -2.56 3.60 -19.77
CA GLY A 60 -3.16 4.76 -20.43
C GLY A 60 -2.12 5.82 -20.83
N PHE A 61 -1.26 6.22 -19.89
CA PHE A 61 -0.23 7.22 -20.17
C PHE A 61 0.86 6.67 -21.10
N GLY A 62 1.22 5.39 -20.99
CA GLY A 62 2.16 4.73 -21.91
C GLY A 62 1.66 4.70 -23.35
N ILE A 63 0.39 4.34 -23.57
CA ILE A 63 -0.23 4.38 -24.90
C ILE A 63 -0.27 5.82 -25.42
N GLY A 64 -0.66 6.80 -24.60
CA GLY A 64 -0.69 8.21 -24.99
C GLY A 64 0.68 8.76 -25.37
N LEU A 65 1.73 8.35 -24.65
CA LEU A 65 3.11 8.72 -24.95
C LEU A 65 3.56 8.12 -26.29
N GLY A 66 3.31 6.82 -26.52
CA GLY A 66 3.63 6.16 -27.77
C GLY A 66 2.89 6.79 -28.96
N PHE A 67 1.59 7.04 -28.81
CA PHE A 67 0.77 7.70 -29.84
C PHE A 67 1.30 9.10 -30.17
N GLY A 68 1.63 9.90 -29.15
CA GLY A 68 2.19 11.24 -29.33
C GLY A 68 3.53 11.23 -30.07
N LEU A 69 4.41 10.26 -29.75
CA LEU A 69 5.70 10.09 -30.41
C LEU A 69 5.54 9.66 -31.88
N ILE A 70 4.68 8.68 -32.16
CA ILE A 70 4.45 8.16 -33.52
C ILE A 70 3.87 9.24 -34.44
N ASN A 71 2.99 10.11 -33.93
CA ASN A 71 2.33 11.15 -34.72
C ASN A 71 3.05 12.51 -34.67
N GLY A 72 4.22 12.60 -34.02
CA GLY A 72 4.96 13.87 -33.89
C GLY A 72 4.26 14.93 -33.04
N ILE A 73 3.29 14.55 -32.20
CA ILE A 73 2.53 15.45 -31.33
C ILE A 73 3.31 15.66 -30.03
N VAL A 74 4.34 16.50 -30.10
CA VAL A 74 5.24 16.85 -28.98
C VAL A 74 4.54 17.29 -27.69
N PRO A 75 3.49 18.14 -27.70
CA PRO A 75 2.85 18.54 -26.44
C PRO A 75 2.14 17.38 -25.75
N LEU A 76 1.57 16.45 -26.51
CA LEU A 76 0.91 15.27 -25.96
C LEU A 76 1.93 14.31 -25.34
N SER A 77 3.05 14.05 -26.04
CA SER A 77 4.08 13.12 -25.53
C SER A 77 4.73 13.64 -24.24
N ILE A 78 5.02 14.95 -24.16
CA ILE A 78 5.54 15.57 -22.93
C ILE A 78 4.53 15.44 -21.79
N THR A 79 3.25 15.74 -22.03
CA THR A 79 2.21 15.66 -21.00
C THR A 79 2.10 14.24 -20.44
N MET A 80 2.09 13.23 -21.31
CA MET A 80 2.00 11.83 -20.91
C MET A 80 3.26 11.34 -20.19
N ALA A 81 4.45 11.82 -20.58
CA ALA A 81 5.71 11.52 -19.89
C ALA A 81 5.72 12.07 -18.46
N VAL A 82 5.27 13.33 -18.29
CA VAL A 82 5.19 13.96 -16.96
C VAL A 82 4.19 13.22 -16.07
N LEU A 83 3.03 12.83 -16.60
CA LEU A 83 2.04 12.07 -15.84
C LEU A 83 2.55 10.69 -15.39
N LEU A 84 3.33 10.00 -16.24
CA LEU A 84 4.00 8.76 -15.86
C LEU A 84 5.00 8.99 -14.70
N VAL A 85 5.87 9.99 -14.81
CA VAL A 85 6.87 10.28 -13.78
C VAL A 85 6.23 10.72 -12.46
N VAL A 86 5.20 11.57 -12.50
CA VAL A 86 4.53 12.01 -11.28
C VAL A 86 3.82 10.84 -10.60
N SER A 87 3.11 10.00 -11.36
CA SER A 87 2.42 8.84 -10.79
C SER A 87 3.38 7.81 -10.18
N THR A 88 4.57 7.59 -10.78
CA THR A 88 5.60 6.70 -10.22
C THR A 88 6.15 7.24 -8.90
N ILE A 89 6.44 8.55 -8.83
CA ILE A 89 6.92 9.20 -7.61
C ILE A 89 5.87 9.14 -6.50
N VAL A 90 4.61 9.43 -6.82
CA VAL A 90 3.52 9.36 -5.85
C VAL A 90 3.36 7.94 -5.31
N LEU A 91 3.42 6.92 -6.17
CA LEU A 91 3.40 5.53 -5.71
C LEU A 91 4.58 5.25 -4.77
N GLY A 92 5.80 5.63 -5.16
CA GLY A 92 7.00 5.44 -4.33
C GLY A 92 6.86 6.09 -2.95
N LEU A 93 6.32 7.31 -2.88
CA LEU A 93 6.04 8.00 -1.62
C LEU A 93 4.99 7.28 -0.78
N VAL A 94 3.90 6.81 -1.40
CA VAL A 94 2.86 6.04 -0.69
C VAL A 94 3.47 4.78 -0.09
N LEU A 95 4.28 4.03 -0.85
CA LEU A 95 4.91 2.79 -0.38
C LEU A 95 5.93 3.00 0.75
N VAL A 96 6.62 4.15 0.78
CA VAL A 96 7.61 4.48 1.83
C VAL A 96 6.95 5.03 3.08
N CYS A 97 5.81 5.71 2.95
CA CYS A 97 5.09 6.34 4.07
C CYS A 97 3.97 5.46 4.66
N SER A 98 3.58 4.36 4.01
CA SER A 98 2.58 3.37 4.48
C SER A 98 3.21 2.24 5.28
#